data_AF-A0A5E5Q7N4-F1
#
_entry.id   AF-A0A5E5Q7N4-F1
#
_cell.length_a   1.000
_cell.length_b   1.000
_cell.length_c   1.000
_cell.angle_alpha   90.00
_cell.angle_beta   90.00
_cell.angle_gamma   90.00
#
_symmetry.space_group_name_H-M   'P 1'
#
loop_
_entity.id
_entity.type
_entity.pdbx_description
1 polymer ?
#
loop_
_entity_poly.entity_id
_entity_poly.type
_entity_poly.pdbx_seq_one_letter_code
_entity_poly.pdbx_strand_id
1 'polypeptide(L)' 'MILSWADHAWNDYLYWQKTDKKILKRINLLIENIKRHPFEGSGNP' A
#
# COMPACT_ATOMS: atom_id res chain seq x y z
N MET A 1 -0.27 -3.93 14.32
CA MET A 1 0.36 -2.89 13.48
C MET A 1 -0.72 -1.95 12.99
N ILE A 2 -0.60 -0.65 13.24
CA ILE A 2 -1.54 0.37 12.78
C ILE A 2 -1.11 0.80 11.38
N LEU A 3 -2.07 0.87 10.44
CA LEU A 3 -1.82 1.43 9.11
C LEU A 3 -2.12 2.93 9.17
N SER A 4 -1.07 3.75 9.06
CA SER A 4 -1.18 5.21 9.06
C SER A 4 -0.80 5.74 7.69
N TRP A 5 -1.58 6.69 7.19
CA TRP A 5 -1.36 7.33 5.89
C TRP A 5 -1.06 8.81 6.10
N ALA A 6 -0.19 9.36 5.26
CA ALA A 6 -0.12 10.81 5.09
C ALA A 6 -1.31 11.28 4.24
N ASP A 7 -1.74 12.53 4.42
CA ASP A 7 -2.95 13.06 3.75
C ASP A 7 -2.87 12.97 2.21
N HIS A 8 -1.69 13.26 1.63
CA HIS A 8 -1.48 13.13 0.19
C HIS A 8 -1.57 11.67 -0.28
N ALA A 9 -0.98 10.73 0.47
CA ALA A 9 -1.01 9.32 0.15
C ALA A 9 -2.43 8.73 0.25
N TRP A 10 -3.24 9.23 1.19
CA TRP A 10 -4.65 8.85 1.29
C TRP A 10 -5.46 9.36 0.08
N ASN A 11 -5.21 10.59 -0.36
CA ASN A 11 -5.84 11.12 -1.57
C ASN A 11 -5.46 10.33 -2.82
N ASP A 12 -4.18 9.96 -2.97
CA ASP A 12 -3.73 9.11 -4.07
C ASP A 12 -4.40 7.73 -4.03
N TYR A 13 -4.50 7.13 -2.84
CA TYR A 13 -5.20 5.86 -2.66
C TYR A 13 -6.67 5.94 -3.12
N LEU A 14 -7.39 6.99 -2.73
CA LEU A 14 -8.77 7.24 -3.16
C LEU A 14 -8.88 7.52 -4.66
N TYR A 15 -7.92 8.21 -5.26
CA TYR A 15 -7.85 8.41 -6.70
C TYR A 15 -7.73 7.07 -7.43
N TRP A 16 -6.80 6.21 -7.01
CA TRP A 16 -6.61 4.90 -7.64
C TRP A 16 -7.83 3.98 -7.50
N GLN A 17 -8.64 4.12 -6.44
CA GLN A 17 -9.90 3.38 -6.34
C GLN A 17 -10.89 3.69 -7.46
N LYS A 18 -10.92 4.95 -7.92
CA LYS A 18 -11.82 5.43 -8.97
C LYS A 18 -11.23 5.23 -10.36
N THR A 19 -9.92 5.41 -10.49
CA THR A 19 -9.23 5.42 -11.80
C THR A 19 -8.77 4.04 -12.24
N ASP A 20 -8.06 3.28 -11.39
CA ASP A 20 -7.52 1.97 -11.78
C ASP A 20 -7.43 0.98 -10.61
N LYS A 21 -8.34 0.00 -10.63
CA LYS A 21 -8.39 -1.08 -9.64
C LYS A 21 -7.19 -2.03 -9.68
N LYS A 22 -6.43 -2.11 -10.78
CA LYS A 22 -5.21 -2.93 -10.85
C LYS A 22 -4.12 -2.34 -9.97
N ILE A 23 -3.94 -1.02 -10.00
CA ILE A 23 -2.98 -0.31 -9.15
C ILE A 23 -3.42 -0.43 -7.68
N LEU A 24 -4.71 -0.23 -7.39
CA LEU A 24 -5.26 -0.43 -6.04
C LEU A 24 -4.96 -1.83 -5.48
N LYS A 25 -5.17 -2.88 -6.29
CA LYS A 25 -4.86 -4.27 -5.90
C LYS A 25 -3.37 -4.45 -5.57
N ARG A 26 -2.47 -3.83 -6.34
CA ARG A 26 -1.02 -3.90 -6.10
C ARG A 26 -0.63 -3.19 -4.80
N ILE A 27 -1.20 -2.02 -4.52
CA ILE A 27 -0.98 -1.30 -3.25
C ILE A 27 -1.44 -2.15 -2.07
N ASN A 28 -2.64 -2.73 -2.14
CA ASN A 28 -3.16 -3.59 -1.07
C ASN A 28 -2.28 -4.83 -0.84
N LEU A 29 -1.79 -5.46 -1.92
CA LEU A 29 -0.88 -6.60 -1.81
C LEU A 29 0.44 -6.23 -1.13
N LEU A 30 1.01 -5.05 -1.45
CA LEU A 30 2.23 -4.57 -0.81
C LEU A 30 2.02 -4.32 0.69
N ILE A 31 0.91 -3.66 1.06
CA ILE A 31 0.56 -3.42 2.46
C ILE A 31 0.41 -4.74 3.22
N GLU A 32 -0.24 -5.73 2.62
CA GLU A 32 -0.42 -7.04 3.22
C GLU A 32 0.91 -7.79 3.39
N ASN A 33 1.80 -7.73 2.40
CA ASN A 33 3.14 -8.32 2.50
C ASN A 33 3.98 -7.65 3.59
N ILE A 34 3.98 -6.32 3.69
CA ILE A 34 4.69 -5.57 4.74
C ILE A 34 4.12 -5.92 6.13
N LYS A 35 2.80 -6.11 6.24
CA LYS A 35 2.17 -6.53 7.50
C LYS A 35 2.55 -7.93 7.94
N ARG A 36 2.67 -8.88 7.00
CA ARG A 36 3.02 -10.27 7.29
C ARG A 36 4.52 -10.45 7.53
N HIS A 37 5.35 -9.76 6.76
CA HIS A 37 6.80 -9.89 6.76
C HIS A 37 7.46 -8.50 6.84
N PRO A 38 7.39 -7.80 7.99
CA PRO A 38 7.85 -6.41 8.12
C PRO A 38 9.35 -6.22 7.85
N PHE A 39 10.16 -7.28 7.96
CA PHE A 39 11.61 -7.25 7.71
C PHE A 39 12.08 -8.35 6.74
N GLU A 40 11.16 -9.08 6.11
CA GLU A 40 11.46 -10.12 5.12
C GLU A 40 10.75 -9.79 3.80
N GLY A 41 11.18 -8.70 3.16
CA GLY A 41 10.71 -8.32 1.83
C GLY A 41 11.86 -7.74 1.01
N SER A 42 11.99 -8.16 -0.25
CA SER A 42 13.05 -7.81 -1.21
C SER A 42 13.05 -6.34 -1.67
N GLY A 43 12.91 -5.39 -0.74
CA GLY A 43 13.36 -4.02 -0.91
C GLY A 43 14.55 -3.83 0.02
N ASN A 44 15.76 -4.17 -0.46
CA ASN A 44 17.00 -4.04 0.29
C ASN A 44 17.06 -2.69 1.04
N PRO A 45 17.54 -2.67 2.30
CA PRO A 45 17.72 -1.45 3.08
C PRO A 45 18.71 -0.47 2.44
#